data_AF-A0A430E183-F1
#
_entry.id   AF-A0A430E183-F1
#
_cell.length_a   1.000
_cell.length_b   1.000
_cell.length_c   1.000
_cell.angle_alpha   90.00
_cell.angle_beta   90.00
_cell.angle_gamma   90.00
#
_symmetry.space_group_name_H-M   'P 1'
#
loop_
_entity.id
_entity.type
_entity.pdbx_description
1 polymer ?
#
loop_
_entity_poly.entity_id
_entity_poly.type
_entity_poly.pdbx_seq_one_letter_code
_entity_poly.pdbx_strand_id
1 'polypeptide(L)'
;MTDLRRLKRRAFESQAGRCFYCEQPMWLADAATFAQRHNLSAESARHLQVTAEHVIARSCGGRDESSNIVAACRYCNTRRHRAKDALQADAYLTRVRRRLAHGKWHGLRLAHQHR
;
A
#
# COMPACT_ATOMS: atom_id res chain seq x y z
N MET A 1 22.59 -3.46 9.16
CA MET A 1 21.85 -3.14 7.91
C MET A 1 20.41 -3.59 8.06
N THR A 2 19.46 -2.66 8.03
CA THR A 2 18.04 -2.99 8.16
C THR A 2 17.53 -3.51 6.81
N ASP A 3 17.13 -4.78 6.74
CA ASP A 3 16.63 -5.38 5.51
C ASP A 3 15.21 -4.88 5.20
N LEU A 4 15.10 -4.05 4.16
CA LEU A 4 13.83 -3.50 3.68
C LEU A 4 12.81 -4.60 3.33
N ARG A 5 13.26 -5.78 2.90
CA ARG A 5 12.37 -6.92 2.61
C ARG A 5 11.76 -7.47 3.91
N ARG A 6 12.57 -7.58 4.98
CA ARG A 6 12.10 -7.97 6.32
C ARG A 6 11.13 -6.95 6.91
N LEU A 7 11.43 -5.66 6.80
CA LEU A 7 10.52 -4.60 7.25
C LEU A 7 9.21 -4.59 6.46
N LYS A 8 9.26 -4.74 5.13
CA LYS A 8 8.08 -4.85 4.28
C LYS A 8 7.16 -6.01 4.70
N ARG A 9 7.75 -7.19 4.96
CA ARG A 9 7.00 -8.37 5.40
C ARG A 9 6.38 -8.13 6.78
N ARG A 10 7.14 -7.60 7.73
CA ARG A 10 6.64 -7.29 9.08
C ARG A 10 5.49 -6.27 9.04
N ALA A 11 5.62 -5.21 8.26
CA ALA A 11 4.57 -4.21 8.09
C ALA A 11 3.32 -4.79 7.39
N PHE A 12 3.51 -5.67 6.41
CA PHE A 12 2.40 -6.38 5.77
C PHE A 12 1.64 -7.25 6.78
N GLU A 13 2.36 -8.00 7.62
CA GLU A 13 1.77 -8.85 8.66
C GLU A 13 1.05 -8.03 9.74
N SER A 14 1.69 -6.96 10.26
CA SER A 14 1.08 -6.08 11.27
C SER A 14 -0.14 -5.32 10.76
N GLN A 15 -0.21 -5.08 9.45
CA GLN A 15 -1.37 -4.46 8.79
C GLN A 15 -2.39 -5.50 8.29
N ALA A 16 -2.27 -6.76 8.71
CA ALA A 16 -3.15 -7.86 8.32
C ALA A 16 -3.34 -7.96 6.79
N GLY A 17 -2.24 -7.76 6.06
CA GLY A 17 -2.15 -7.86 4.61
C GLY A 17 -2.77 -6.69 3.83
N ARG A 18 -3.10 -5.59 4.49
CA ARG A 18 -3.81 -4.44 3.89
C ARG A 18 -2.89 -3.26 3.64
N CYS A 19 -3.20 -2.50 2.59
CA CYS A 19 -2.51 -1.25 2.28
C CYS A 19 -2.74 -0.22 3.38
N PHE A 20 -1.68 0.44 3.83
CA PHE A 20 -1.76 1.50 4.83
C PHE A 20 -2.69 2.66 4.42
N TYR A 21 -2.76 3.00 3.12
CA TYR A 21 -3.56 4.13 2.64
C TYR A 21 -4.97 3.77 2.20
N CYS A 22 -5.12 2.77 1.33
CA CYS A 22 -6.42 2.41 0.74
C CYS A 22 -7.11 1.24 1.45
N GLU A 23 -6.46 0.60 2.43
CA GLU A 23 -6.96 -0.54 3.22
C GLU A 23 -7.34 -1.77 2.39
N GLN A 24 -7.06 -1.76 1.10
CA GLN A 24 -7.33 -2.90 0.24
C GLN A 24 -6.34 -4.04 0.52
N PRO A 25 -6.77 -5.31 0.41
CA PRO A 25 -5.88 -6.47 0.43
C PRO A 25 -4.75 -6.33 -0.59
N MET A 26 -3.58 -6.82 -0.22
CA MET A 26 -2.38 -6.82 -1.06
C MET A 26 -1.74 -8.22 -1.12
N TRP A 27 -0.76 -8.40 -2.00
CA TRP A 27 -0.02 -9.66 -2.15
C TRP A 27 1.51 -9.45 -2.21
N LEU A 28 2.26 -10.40 -1.65
CA LEU A 28 3.73 -10.34 -1.55
C LEU A 28 4.46 -11.06 -2.69
N ALA A 29 3.99 -12.25 -3.10
CA ALA A 29 4.74 -13.16 -3.97
C ALA A 29 3.95 -13.63 -5.19
N ASP A 30 2.65 -13.89 -5.06
CA ASP A 30 1.86 -14.50 -6.13
C ASP A 30 0.71 -13.59 -6.58
N ALA A 31 0.92 -12.93 -7.72
CA ALA A 31 -0.10 -12.09 -8.34
C ALA A 31 -1.23 -12.90 -8.97
N ALA A 32 -0.95 -14.09 -9.49
CA ALA A 32 -1.92 -14.90 -10.23
C ALA A 32 -2.94 -15.51 -9.28
N THR A 33 -2.49 -16.13 -8.18
CA THR A 33 -3.37 -16.65 -7.14
C THR A 33 -4.20 -15.53 -6.50
N PHE A 34 -3.60 -14.37 -6.24
CA PHE A 34 -4.34 -13.22 -5.72
C PHE A 34 -5.40 -12.72 -6.71
N ALA A 35 -5.04 -12.61 -7.98
CA ALA A 35 -5.96 -12.18 -9.04
C ALA A 35 -7.15 -13.14 -9.15
N GLN A 36 -6.89 -14.46 -9.17
CA GLN A 36 -7.93 -15.48 -9.22
C GLN A 36 -8.86 -15.42 -8.01
N ARG A 37 -8.29 -15.34 -6.79
CA ARG A 37 -9.07 -15.27 -5.54
C ARG A 37 -10.00 -14.07 -5.48
N HIS A 38 -9.58 -12.94 -6.05
CA HIS A 38 -10.33 -11.69 -6.02
C HIS A 38 -11.05 -11.37 -7.35
N ASN A 39 -11.07 -12.32 -8.29
CA ASN A 39 -11.63 -12.15 -9.63
C ASN A 39 -11.16 -10.86 -10.33
N LEU A 40 -9.84 -10.62 -10.29
CA LEU A 40 -9.20 -9.44 -10.86
C LEU A 40 -8.47 -9.77 -12.16
N SER A 41 -8.36 -8.77 -13.03
CA SER A 41 -7.38 -8.81 -14.12
C SER A 41 -5.95 -8.77 -13.59
N ALA A 42 -4.99 -9.30 -14.35
CA ALA A 42 -3.57 -9.25 -14.00
C ALA A 42 -3.08 -7.80 -13.78
N GLU A 43 -3.58 -6.85 -14.58
CA GLU A 43 -3.27 -5.43 -14.42
C GLU A 43 -3.78 -4.87 -13.09
N SER A 44 -5.05 -5.16 -12.74
CA SER A 44 -5.64 -4.74 -11.48
C SER A 44 -4.91 -5.34 -10.28
N ALA A 45 -4.52 -6.61 -10.36
CA ALA A 45 -3.73 -7.27 -9.33
C ALA A 45 -2.36 -6.58 -9.15
N ARG A 46 -1.68 -6.14 -10.21
CA ARG A 46 -0.39 -5.42 -10.10
C ARG A 46 -0.49 -4.13 -9.27
N HIS A 47 -1.64 -3.46 -9.24
CA HIS A 47 -1.84 -2.29 -8.37
C HIS A 47 -1.76 -2.63 -6.89
N LEU A 48 -2.12 -3.85 -6.52
CA LEU A 48 -2.19 -4.36 -5.14
C LEU A 48 -0.93 -5.12 -4.71
N GLN A 49 0.17 -5.03 -5.46
CA GLN A 49 1.46 -5.55 -5.03
C GLN A 49 1.96 -4.81 -3.79
N VAL A 50 2.46 -5.55 -2.80
CA VAL A 50 3.03 -4.97 -1.57
C VAL A 50 4.36 -4.27 -1.86
N THR A 51 4.47 -3.02 -1.42
CA THR A 51 5.70 -2.23 -1.40
C THR A 51 5.97 -1.73 0.02
N ALA A 52 7.24 -1.47 0.34
CA ALA A 52 7.60 -0.71 1.54
C ALA A 52 7.49 0.78 1.25
N GLU A 53 6.86 1.52 2.16
CA GLU A 53 6.72 2.97 2.06
C GLU A 53 7.17 3.65 3.35
N HIS A 54 7.84 4.78 3.22
CA HIS A 54 8.27 5.60 4.35
C HIS A 54 7.17 6.59 4.74
N VAL A 55 6.66 6.52 5.98
CA VAL A 55 5.55 7.38 6.44
C VAL A 55 6.03 8.83 6.62
N ILE A 56 7.14 9.01 7.33
CA ILE A 56 7.89 10.25 7.46
C ILE A 56 8.95 10.26 6.35
N ALA A 57 8.85 11.25 5.45
CA ALA A 57 9.80 11.42 4.37
C ALA A 57 11.23 11.57 4.93
N ARG A 58 12.20 10.93 4.28
CA ARG A 58 13.62 11.02 4.66
C ARG A 58 14.11 12.48 4.75
N SER A 59 13.54 13.36 3.92
CA SER A 59 13.82 14.80 3.89
C SER A 59 13.42 15.56 5.15
N CYS A 60 12.54 15.01 5.99
CA CYS A 60 12.16 15.57 7.29
C CYS A 60 12.84 14.86 8.48
N GLY A 61 13.93 14.12 8.22
CA GLY A 61 14.66 13.39 9.27
C GLY A 61 14.16 11.97 9.54
N GLY A 62 13.32 11.41 8.67
CA GLY A 62 12.82 10.03 8.79
C GLY A 62 13.95 9.00 8.66
N ARG A 63 14.35 8.39 9.77
CA ARG A 63 15.30 7.25 9.79
C ARG A 63 14.64 5.97 9.28
N ASP A 64 15.45 5.00 8.83
CA ASP A 64 15.02 3.64 8.45
C ASP A 64 14.67 2.79 9.70
N GLU A 65 13.82 3.35 10.58
CA GLU A 65 13.29 2.68 11.75
C GLU A 65 12.01 1.92 11.37
N SER A 66 11.76 0.78 12.01
CA SER A 66 10.55 -0.02 11.75
C SER A 66 9.25 0.73 12.01
N SER A 67 9.28 1.77 12.85
CA SER A 67 8.18 2.70 13.11
C SER A 67 7.86 3.59 11.90
N ASN A 68 8.80 3.76 10.97
CA ASN A 68 8.69 4.65 9.84
C ASN A 68 8.40 3.93 8.51
N ILE A 69 8.34 2.60 8.50
CA ILE A 69 8.05 1.80 7.30
C ILE A 69 6.70 1.11 7.42
N VAL A 70 5.82 1.39 6.46
CA VAL A 70 4.52 0.74 6.31
C VAL A 70 4.45 -0.07 5.01
N ALA A 71 3.53 -1.01 4.95
CA ALA A 71 3.21 -1.70 3.72
C ALA A 71 2.15 -0.90 2.93
N ALA A 72 2.51 -0.42 1.75
CA ALA A 72 1.58 0.26 0.84
C ALA A 72 1.45 -0.51 -0.47
N CYS A 73 0.29 -0.42 -1.10
CA CYS A 73 0.13 -1.03 -2.42
C CYS A 73 0.90 -0.23 -3.45
N ARG A 74 1.38 -0.91 -4.50
CA ARG A 74 2.17 -0.30 -5.56
C ARG A 74 1.50 0.94 -6.15
N TYR A 75 0.18 0.92 -6.32
CA TYR A 75 -0.55 2.08 -6.86
C TYR A 75 -0.48 3.30 -5.95
N CYS A 76 -0.78 3.15 -4.66
CA CYS A 76 -0.73 4.24 -3.70
C CYS A 76 0.71 4.75 -3.54
N ASN A 77 1.66 3.84 -3.36
CA ASN A 77 3.06 4.21 -3.20
C ASN A 77 3.58 5.00 -4.42
N THR A 78 3.38 4.45 -5.63
CA THR A 78 3.81 5.11 -6.88
C THR A 78 3.16 6.48 -7.05
N ARG A 79 1.87 6.63 -6.74
CA ARG A 79 1.18 7.94 -6.85
C ARG A 79 1.67 8.96 -5.82
N ARG A 80 2.07 8.53 -4.63
CA ARG A 80 2.63 9.44 -3.60
C ARG A 80 3.98 9.99 -4.06
N HIS A 81 4.89 9.13 -4.54
CA HIS A 81 6.22 9.55 -5.05
C HIS A 81 6.18 10.35 -6.35
N ARG A 82 5.13 10.19 -7.17
CA ARG A 82 4.94 11.00 -8.39
C ARG A 82 4.37 12.39 -8.12
N ALA A 83 3.84 12.65 -6.93
CA ALA A 83 3.35 13.98 -6.59
C ALA A 83 4.54 14.93 -6.42
N LYS A 84 4.53 16.08 -7.12
CA LYS A 84 5.59 17.10 -7.01
C LYS A 84 5.82 17.52 -5.56
N ASP A 85 4.73 17.75 -4.84
CA ASP A 85 4.74 17.95 -3.39
C ASP A 85 4.14 16.70 -2.73
N ALA A 86 5.01 15.84 -2.20
CA ALA A 86 4.58 14.65 -1.50
C ALA A 86 3.81 15.06 -0.24
N LEU A 87 2.49 14.83 -0.26
CA LEU A 87 1.65 15.02 0.92
C LEU A 87 2.20 14.21 2.08
N GLN A 88 2.11 14.79 3.28
CA GLN A 88 2.31 14.06 4.53
C GLN A 88 1.40 12.83 4.56
N ALA A 89 1.85 11.75 5.20
CA ALA A 89 1.19 10.46 5.10
C ALA A 89 -0.30 10.52 5.49
N ASP A 90 -0.67 11.30 6.51
CA ASP A 90 -2.06 11.43 6.97
C ASP A 90 -2.95 12.19 5.98
N ALA A 91 -2.42 13.28 5.40
CA ALA A 91 -3.11 14.03 4.35
C ALA A 91 -3.28 13.17 3.09
N TYR A 92 -2.25 12.39 2.74
CA TYR A 92 -2.31 11.45 1.63
C TYR A 92 -3.33 10.34 1.89
N LEU A 93 -3.32 9.73 3.08
CA LEU A 93 -4.27 8.73 3.53
C LEU A 93 -5.71 9.24 3.42
N THR A 94 -5.98 10.44 3.94
CA THR A 94 -7.30 11.08 3.86
C THR A 94 -7.76 11.26 2.41
N ARG A 95 -6.87 11.75 1.55
CA ARG A 95 -7.14 11.90 0.11
C ARG A 95 -7.43 10.56 -0.56
N VAL A 96 -6.63 9.54 -0.29
CA VAL A 96 -6.78 8.19 -0.85
C VAL A 96 -8.13 7.59 -0.44
N ARG A 97 -8.45 7.58 0.86
CA ARG A 97 -9.71 7.04 1.37
C ARG A 97 -10.92 7.75 0.78
N ARG A 98 -10.89 9.09 0.72
CA ARG A 98 -11.96 9.87 0.06
C ARG A 98 -12.14 9.48 -1.40
N ARG A 99 -11.06 9.43 -2.19
CA ARG A 99 -11.16 9.08 -3.62
C ARG A 99 -11.60 7.63 -3.82
N LEU A 100 -11.13 6.72 -2.97
CA LEU A 100 -11.54 5.32 -2.98
C LEU A 100 -13.02 5.17 -2.68
N ALA A 101 -13.57 5.92 -1.71
CA ALA A 101 -14.99 5.95 -1.35
C ALA A 101 -15.90 6.47 -2.48
N HIS A 102 -15.34 7.21 -3.45
CA HIS A 102 -16.03 7.61 -4.68
C HIS A 102 -15.67 6.78 -5.93
N GLY A 103 -14.82 5.76 -5.79
CA GLY A 103 -14.39 4.91 -6.92
C GLY A 103 -13.35 5.58 -7.83
N LYS A 104 -12.89 6.78 -7.47
CA LYS A 104 -12.00 7.66 -8.26
C LYS A 104 -10.52 7.50 -7.90
N TRP A 105 -10.13 6.32 -7.43
CA TRP A 105 -8.74 5.96 -7.13
C TRP A 105 -8.22 4.91 -8.12
N HIS A 106 -7.91 3.68 -7.69
CA HIS A 106 -7.60 2.57 -8.60
C HIS A 106 -8.85 1.76 -9.01
N GLY A 107 -10.06 2.15 -8.57
CA GLY A 107 -11.32 1.49 -8.94
C GLY A 107 -11.61 0.15 -8.24
N LEU A 108 -10.67 -0.38 -7.46
CA LEU A 108 -10.81 -1.67 -6.77
C LEU A 108 -11.38 -1.47 -5.37
N ARG A 109 -12.45 -2.20 -5.04
CA ARG A 109 -12.97 -2.35 -3.68
C ARG A 109 -13.21 -3.82 -3.41
N LEU A 110 -12.18 -4.47 -2.89
CA LEU A 110 -12.24 -5.87 -2.54
C LEU A 110 -12.96 -5.99 -1.20
N ALA A 111 -14.00 -6.82 -1.16
CA ALA A 111 -14.67 -7.15 0.09
C ALA A 111 -13.70 -7.83 1.06
N HIS A 112 -13.88 -7.57 2.35
CA HIS A 112 -13.21 -8.33 3.39
C HIS A 112 -13.76 -9.76 3.33
N GLN A 113 -12.98 -10.70 2.80
CA GLN A 113 -13.33 -12.10 2.95
C GLN A 113 -12.96 -12.48 4.38
N HIS A 114 -13.95 -12.44 5.27
CA HIS A 114 -13.94 -13.24 6.49
C HIS A 114 -13.60 -14.67 6.07
N ARG A 115 -12.52 -15.19 6.66
CA ARG A 115 -12.20 -16.60 6.58
C ARG A 115 -13.19 -17.37 7.44
#